data_AF-A0A511MTB7-F1
#
_entry.id   AF-A0A511MTB7-F1
#
_cell.length_a   1.000
_cell.length_b   1.000
_cell.length_c   1.000
_cell.angle_alpha   90.00
_cell.angle_beta   90.00
_cell.angle_gamma   90.00
#
_symmetry.space_group_name_H-M   'P 1'
#
loop_
_entity.id
_entity.type
_entity.pdbx_description
1 polymer ?
#
loop_
_entity_poly.entity_id
_entity_poly.type
_entity_poly.pdbx_seq_one_letter_code
_entity_poly.pdbx_strand_id
1 'polypeptide(L)'
;MRHKLGFGVGVAALVAGTVGVLAPQAAAQELAPGVSCEGFVCRNDTDDTYRVEGVASCSDWYERRMTGQVPVRERIRPHTTVTISVSCGRPDDVTEEVLWIDYRGAVVDNTPRTGSAG
;
A
#
# COMPACT_ATOMS: atom_id res chain seq x y z
N MET A 1 68.40 0.92 25.52
CA MET A 1 67.01 1.31 25.17
C MET A 1 66.81 0.93 23.69
N ARG A 2 66.29 -0.27 23.36
CA ARG A 2 64.92 -0.57 22.84
C ARG A 2 64.46 0.43 21.74
N HIS A 3 64.06 0.07 20.52
CA HIS A 3 62.94 -0.82 20.13
C HIS A 3 63.02 -1.18 18.61
N LYS A 4 62.93 -2.48 18.26
CA LYS A 4 61.83 -3.19 17.54
C LYS A 4 61.81 -3.04 16.00
N LEU A 5 62.17 -4.14 15.32
CA LEU A 5 62.00 -4.39 13.87
C LEU A 5 60.52 -4.56 13.49
N GLY A 6 60.20 -4.10 12.29
CA GLY A 6 58.84 -3.88 11.79
C GLY A 6 58.11 -5.11 11.23
N PHE A 7 56.78 -4.96 11.30
CA PHE A 7 55.65 -5.58 10.58
C PHE A 7 55.99 -6.00 9.13
N GLY A 8 55.47 -7.06 8.52
CA GLY A 8 54.23 -7.82 8.71
C GLY A 8 53.72 -8.14 7.30
N VAL A 9 53.55 -9.43 6.98
CA VAL A 9 53.29 -9.98 5.63
C VAL A 9 51.95 -9.53 5.06
N GLY A 10 51.95 -8.95 3.85
CA GLY A 10 50.74 -8.54 3.13
C GLY A 10 50.16 -9.69 2.28
N VAL A 11 48.89 -10.01 2.49
CA VAL A 11 48.10 -10.90 1.63
C VAL A 11 47.08 -10.03 0.90
N ALA A 12 47.22 -9.89 -0.42
CA ALA A 12 46.26 -9.21 -1.26
C ALA A 12 45.12 -10.18 -1.63
N ALA A 13 43.93 -9.98 -1.06
CA ALA A 13 42.72 -10.70 -1.43
C ALA A 13 41.94 -9.89 -2.47
N LEU A 14 41.76 -10.50 -3.66
CA LEU A 14 40.89 -10.03 -4.73
C LEU A 14 39.43 -10.16 -4.30
N VAL A 15 38.63 -9.10 -4.44
CA VAL A 15 37.16 -9.19 -4.37
C VAL A 15 36.57 -8.65 -5.66
N ALA A 16 36.11 -9.57 -6.50
CA ALA A 16 35.27 -9.28 -7.65
C ALA A 16 33.85 -8.98 -7.14
N GLY A 17 33.46 -7.70 -7.16
CA GLY A 17 32.09 -7.28 -6.85
C GLY A 17 31.18 -7.54 -8.04
N THR A 18 30.27 -8.48 -7.91
CA THR A 18 29.12 -8.61 -8.81
C THR A 18 28.20 -7.42 -8.57
N VAL A 19 28.10 -6.52 -9.55
CA VAL A 19 27.14 -5.42 -9.52
C VAL A 19 25.77 -6.01 -9.82
N GLY A 20 25.11 -6.54 -8.78
CA GLY A 20 23.71 -6.94 -8.86
C GLY A 20 22.88 -5.69 -9.16
N VAL A 21 22.33 -5.63 -10.38
CA VAL A 21 21.34 -4.64 -10.76
C VAL A 21 20.10 -4.94 -9.91
N LEU A 22 19.99 -4.24 -8.77
CA LEU A 22 18.77 -4.21 -7.98
C LEU A 22 17.70 -3.58 -8.89
N ALA A 23 16.79 -4.42 -9.39
CA ALA A 23 15.59 -3.94 -10.05
C ALA A 23 14.90 -2.94 -9.11
N PRO A 24 14.32 -1.84 -9.61
CA PRO A 24 13.58 -0.92 -8.76
C PRO A 24 12.47 -1.73 -8.09
N GLN A 25 12.60 -1.93 -6.78
CA GLN A 25 11.51 -2.38 -5.96
C GLN A 25 10.42 -1.33 -6.11
N ALA A 26 9.40 -1.65 -6.90
CA ALA A 26 8.17 -0.89 -6.96
C ALA A 26 7.69 -0.80 -5.52
N ALA A 27 7.89 0.36 -4.91
CA ALA A 27 7.46 0.63 -3.54
C ALA A 27 5.94 0.79 -3.58
N ALA A 28 5.23 -0.32 -3.81
CA ALA A 28 3.87 -0.45 -3.36
C ALA A 28 3.96 -0.31 -1.84
N GLN A 29 3.36 0.75 -1.30
CA GLN A 29 3.26 0.88 0.15
C GLN A 29 2.61 -0.39 0.67
N GLU A 30 3.35 -1.18 1.44
CA GLU A 30 2.86 -2.47 1.92
C GLU A 30 1.81 -2.18 3.00
N LEU A 31 0.53 -2.29 2.62
CA LEU A 31 -0.60 -2.05 3.54
C LEU A 31 -0.56 -3.03 4.72
N ALA A 32 -0.36 -4.31 4.39
CA ALA A 32 -0.07 -5.42 5.27
C ALA A 32 0.46 -6.58 4.41
N PRO A 33 1.27 -7.50 4.95
CA PRO A 33 1.72 -8.68 4.22
C PRO A 33 0.52 -9.48 3.67
N GLY A 34 0.49 -9.71 2.35
CA GLY A 34 -0.60 -10.46 1.68
C GLY A 34 -1.86 -9.65 1.38
N VAL A 35 -1.92 -8.36 1.72
CA VAL A 35 -2.97 -7.43 1.29
C VAL A 35 -2.39 -6.45 0.27
N SER A 36 -2.99 -6.40 -0.91
CA SER A 36 -2.58 -5.51 -1.99
C SER A 36 -3.77 -4.72 -2.53
N CYS A 37 -3.61 -3.41 -2.69
CA CYS A 37 -4.61 -2.55 -3.30
C CYS A 37 -3.99 -1.80 -4.48
N GLU A 38 -4.60 -1.97 -5.66
CA GLU A 38 -4.20 -1.30 -6.89
C GLU A 38 -5.41 -0.54 -7.45
N GLY A 39 -5.32 0.80 -7.45
CA GLY A 39 -6.43 1.67 -7.82
C GLY A 39 -7.68 1.42 -6.96
N PHE A 40 -8.74 0.93 -7.57
CA PHE A 40 -10.02 0.63 -6.92
C PHE A 40 -10.21 -0.86 -6.62
N VAL A 41 -9.17 -1.68 -6.83
CA VAL A 41 -9.25 -3.13 -6.61
C VAL A 41 -8.32 -3.50 -5.48
N CYS A 42 -8.84 -4.22 -4.49
CA CYS A 42 -8.04 -4.74 -3.41
C CYS A 42 -8.17 -6.26 -3.33
N ARG A 43 -7.04 -6.92 -3.08
CA ARG A 43 -6.92 -8.37 -2.92
C ARG A 43 -6.35 -8.68 -1.54
N ASN A 44 -6.91 -9.71 -0.92
CA ASN A 44 -6.43 -10.28 0.33
C ASN A 44 -6.14 -11.76 0.09
N ASP A 45 -4.87 -12.13 0.10
CA ASP A 45 -4.37 -13.50 -0.09
C ASP A 45 -4.11 -14.22 1.25
N THR A 46 -4.56 -13.63 2.37
CA THR A 46 -4.38 -14.16 3.73
C THR A 46 -5.62 -14.90 4.24
N ASP A 47 -5.48 -15.60 5.37
CA ASP A 47 -6.58 -16.26 6.09
C ASP A 47 -7.38 -15.32 7.00
N ASP A 48 -6.94 -14.08 7.18
CA ASP A 48 -7.57 -13.09 8.05
C ASP A 48 -8.45 -12.12 7.25
N THR A 49 -9.47 -11.58 7.89
CA THR A 49 -10.24 -10.47 7.32
C THR A 49 -9.51 -9.17 7.62
N TYR A 50 -9.29 -8.35 6.60
CA TYR A 50 -8.67 -7.04 6.75
C TYR A 50 -9.68 -5.93 6.52
N ARG A 51 -9.57 -4.85 7.28
CA ARG A 51 -10.19 -3.56 6.99
C ARG A 51 -9.13 -2.65 6.40
N VAL A 52 -9.30 -2.28 5.14
CA VAL A 52 -8.45 -1.30 4.46
C VAL A 52 -8.98 0.09 4.73
N GLU A 53 -8.07 1.02 5.00
CA GLU A 53 -8.37 2.42 5.30
C GLU A 53 -7.59 3.31 4.33
N GLY A 54 -8.25 4.32 3.78
CA GLY A 54 -7.67 5.19 2.77
C GLY A 54 -8.42 6.50 2.63
N VAL A 55 -7.97 7.32 1.69
CA VAL A 55 -8.59 8.60 1.36
C VAL A 55 -8.71 8.68 -0.16
N ALA A 56 -9.94 8.79 -0.66
CA ALA A 56 -10.19 8.99 -2.07
C ALA A 56 -10.17 10.48 -2.38
N SER A 57 -9.49 10.84 -3.47
CA SER A 57 -9.45 12.21 -3.97
C SER A 57 -10.56 12.44 -4.98
N CYS A 58 -11.34 13.49 -4.73
CA CYS A 58 -12.44 13.90 -5.57
C CYS A 58 -12.04 15.10 -6.44
N SER A 59 -12.49 15.12 -7.68
CA SER A 59 -12.39 16.30 -8.53
C SER A 59 -13.69 16.59 -9.25
N ASP A 60 -13.87 17.86 -9.57
CA ASP A 60 -14.86 18.28 -10.54
C ASP A 60 -14.30 18.07 -11.96
N TRP A 61 -15.00 17.30 -12.80
CA TRP A 61 -14.52 17.00 -14.16
C TRP A 61 -14.56 18.24 -15.07
N TYR A 62 -15.45 19.19 -14.81
CA TYR A 62 -15.61 20.41 -15.60
C TYR A 62 -14.48 21.41 -15.32
N GLU A 63 -14.14 21.60 -14.05
CA GLU A 63 -13.08 22.52 -13.63
C GLU A 63 -11.70 21.85 -13.55
N ARG A 64 -11.61 20.51 -13.69
CA ARG A 64 -10.40 19.68 -13.48
C ARG A 64 -9.68 20.04 -12.18
N ARG A 65 -10.46 20.40 -11.16
CA ARG A 65 -9.96 20.85 -9.87
C ARG A 65 -10.32 19.84 -8.81
N MET A 66 -9.37 19.56 -7.92
CA MET A 66 -9.63 18.74 -6.74
C MET A 66 -10.65 19.46 -5.85
N THR A 67 -11.82 18.84 -5.64
CA THR A 67 -12.94 19.40 -4.87
C THR A 67 -12.88 19.00 -3.40
N GLY A 68 -12.30 17.83 -3.11
CA GLY A 68 -12.22 17.34 -1.76
C GLY A 68 -11.61 15.96 -1.63
N GLN A 69 -11.73 15.41 -0.43
CA GLN A 69 -11.25 14.10 -0.05
C GLN A 69 -12.31 13.39 0.78
N VAL A 70 -12.57 12.12 0.49
CA VAL A 70 -13.53 11.29 1.24
C VAL A 70 -12.83 10.07 1.84
N PRO A 71 -13.14 9.69 3.10
CA PRO A 71 -12.52 8.53 3.72
C PRO A 71 -13.03 7.24 3.08
N VAL A 72 -12.13 6.28 2.92
CA VAL A 72 -12.42 4.92 2.43
C VAL A 72 -12.22 3.94 3.57
N ARG A 73 -13.23 3.12 3.86
CA ARG A 73 -13.14 2.00 4.80
C ARG A 73 -13.89 0.82 4.22
N GLU A 74 -13.15 -0.18 3.77
CA GLU A 74 -13.73 -1.39 3.19
C GLU A 74 -13.16 -2.63 3.86
N ARG A 75 -13.96 -3.69 3.93
CA ARG A 75 -13.56 -4.94 4.54
C ARG A 75 -13.35 -6.00 3.47
N ILE A 76 -12.17 -6.61 3.49
CA ILE A 76 -11.73 -7.60 2.51
C ILE A 76 -11.58 -8.94 3.21
N ARG A 77 -12.40 -9.90 2.77
CA ARG A 77 -12.41 -11.25 3.34
C ARG A 77 -11.15 -12.03 2.95
N PRO A 78 -10.84 -13.11 3.68
CA PRO A 78 -9.76 -14.03 3.33
C PRO A 78 -9.91 -14.53 1.89
N HIS A 79 -8.82 -14.60 1.15
CA HIS A 79 -8.76 -15.14 -0.22
C HIS A 79 -9.77 -14.51 -1.18
N THR A 80 -10.02 -13.20 -1.06
CA THR A 80 -10.96 -12.47 -1.93
C THR A 80 -10.33 -11.28 -2.63
N THR A 81 -10.93 -10.93 -3.77
CA THR A 81 -10.69 -9.67 -4.49
C THR A 81 -11.99 -8.87 -4.48
N VAL A 82 -11.91 -7.59 -4.10
CA VAL A 82 -13.06 -6.68 -4.03
C VAL A 82 -12.78 -5.41 -4.82
N THR A 83 -13.83 -4.87 -5.44
CA THR A 83 -13.80 -3.53 -6.03
C THR A 83 -14.34 -2.54 -5.01
N ILE A 84 -13.56 -1.52 -4.70
CA ILE A 84 -13.92 -0.43 -3.79
C ILE A 84 -14.82 0.54 -4.54
N SER A 85 -16.08 0.63 -4.09
CA SER A 85 -17.03 1.63 -4.58
C SER A 85 -17.02 2.84 -3.66
N VAL A 86 -16.55 3.97 -4.20
CA VAL A 86 -16.58 5.28 -3.54
C VAL A 86 -17.27 6.27 -4.47
N SER A 87 -18.08 7.15 -3.91
CA SER A 87 -18.73 8.24 -4.64
C SER A 87 -18.26 9.58 -4.08
N CYS A 88 -17.92 10.49 -4.98
CA CYS A 88 -17.74 11.91 -4.67
C CYS A 88 -19.08 12.62 -4.88
N GLY A 89 -19.40 13.58 -4.03
CA GLY A 89 -20.63 14.37 -4.13
C GLY A 89 -21.89 13.79 -3.49
N ARG A 90 -22.97 14.58 -3.57
CA ARG A 90 -24.33 14.14 -3.21
C ARG A 90 -24.83 13.16 -4.29
N PRO A 91 -25.84 12.33 -4.00
CA PRO A 91 -26.35 11.32 -4.94
C PRO A 91 -26.73 11.85 -6.34
N ASP A 92 -26.95 13.16 -6.47
CA ASP A 92 -27.38 13.84 -7.69
C ASP A 92 -26.28 14.63 -8.39
N ASP A 93 -25.07 14.71 -7.82
CA ASP A 93 -23.95 15.47 -8.38
C ASP A 93 -23.12 14.60 -9.32
N VAL A 94 -23.37 14.73 -10.62
CA VAL A 94 -22.64 13.99 -11.67
C VAL A 94 -21.31 14.64 -12.06
N THR A 95 -20.97 15.79 -11.45
CA THR A 95 -19.74 16.52 -11.79
C THR A 95 -18.53 16.06 -11.00
N GLU A 96 -18.74 15.40 -9.86
CA GLU A 96 -17.64 14.93 -9.01
C GLU A 96 -17.27 13.48 -9.34
N GLU A 97 -15.99 13.28 -9.68
CA GLU A 97 -15.42 11.96 -9.96
C GLU A 97 -14.32 11.61 -8.96
N VAL A 98 -14.15 10.30 -8.73
CA VAL A 98 -13.05 9.78 -7.91
C VAL A 98 -11.83 9.58 -8.81
N LEU A 99 -10.74 10.29 -8.51
CA LEU A 99 -9.52 10.21 -9.32
C LEU A 99 -8.62 9.05 -8.90
N TRP A 100 -8.36 8.92 -7.60
CA TRP A 100 -7.54 7.85 -7.01
C TRP A 100 -7.85 7.68 -5.52
N ILE A 101 -7.45 6.53 -4.98
CA ILE A 101 -7.49 6.23 -3.55
C ILE A 101 -6.05 6.15 -3.03
N ASP A 102 -5.74 6.96 -2.04
CA ASP A 102 -4.51 6.85 -1.26
C ASP A 102 -4.79 5.93 -0.05
N TYR A 103 -4.37 4.67 -0.16
CA TYR A 103 -4.51 3.71 0.93
C TYR A 103 -3.46 3.99 2.02
N ARG A 104 -3.96 4.16 3.25
CA ARG A 104 -3.15 4.52 4.43
C ARG A 104 -2.77 3.31 5.28
N GLY A 105 -3.55 2.24 5.22
CA GLY A 105 -3.20 1.00 5.92
C GLY A 105 -4.26 -0.09 5.81
N ALA A 106 -3.91 -1.27 6.31
CA ALA A 106 -4.84 -2.38 6.51
C ALA A 106 -4.69 -2.93 7.93
N VAL A 107 -5.82 -3.12 8.61
CA VAL A 107 -5.84 -3.67 9.98
C VAL A 107 -6.68 -4.94 10.02
N VAL A 108 -6.23 -5.95 10.79
CA VAL A 108 -7.01 -7.18 10.97
C VAL A 108 -8.35 -6.84 11.64
N ASP A 109 -9.44 -7.30 11.03
CA ASP A 109 -10.82 -7.05 11.45
C ASP A 109 -11.68 -8.30 11.27
N ASN A 110 -11.40 -9.30 12.12
CA ASN A 110 -12.14 -10.56 12.20
C ASN A 110 -13.47 -10.44 12.95
N THR A 111 -13.97 -9.23 13.19
CA THR A 111 -15.29 -9.09 13.82
C THR A 111 -16.37 -9.70 12.93
N PRO A 112 -17.25 -10.56 13.44
CA PRO A 112 -18.36 -11.09 12.64
C PRO A 112 -19.17 -9.94 12.06
N ARG A 113 -19.65 -10.07 10.81
CA ARG A 113 -20.65 -9.14 10.29
C ARG A 113 -21.86 -9.28 11.20
N THR A 114 -22.11 -8.32 12.10
CA THR A 114 -23.35 -8.26 12.86
C THR A 114 -24.46 -7.96 11.85
N GLY A 115 -24.97 -9.01 11.22
CA GLY A 115 -26.24 -8.93 10.52
C GLY A 115 -27.29 -8.73 11.59
N SER A 116 -27.87 -7.53 11.65
CA SER A 116 -29.19 -7.37 12.26
C SER A 116 -30.15 -8.22 11.44
N ALA A 117 -30.42 -9.44 11.92
CA ALA A 117 -31.63 -10.14 11.57
C ALA A 117 -32.78 -9.37 12.23
N GLY A 118 -33.48 -8.57 11.43
CA GLY A 118 -34.80 -8.02 11.74
C GLY A 118 -35.85 -8.81 10.99
#